data_AF-A0A537LY06-F1
#
_entry.id   AF-A0A537LY06-F1
#
_cell.length_a   1.000
_cell.length_b   1.000
_cell.length_c   1.000
_cell.angle_alpha   90.00
_cell.angle_beta   90.00
_cell.angle_gamma   90.00
#
_symmetry.space_group_name_H-M   'P 1'
#
loop_
_entity.id
_entity.type
_entity.pdbx_description
1 polymer ?
#
loop_
_entity_poly.entity_id
_entity_poly.type
_entity_poly.pdbx_seq_one_letter_code
_entity_poly.pdbx_strand_id
1 'polypeptide(L)'
;MKLRLTLAAAAVLVFGTPAAAQDTPAAAAPDYASDSAWLCLPGRVDACGRPLPTVALSTTGYGSLGEVKPDPAAKVDCFYVYPTVSRDPGLNSDLTPGLEEQVTAQVQLGRFATACRTFAPIYRQVTLGAIPRAFAGENVQPARAGPSS
;
A
#
# COMPACT_ATOMS: atom_id res chain seq x y z
N MET A 1 41.70 -29.60 -67.79
CA MET A 1 41.34 -30.36 -66.58
C MET A 1 41.98 -29.68 -65.38
N LYS A 2 41.21 -29.50 -64.28
CA LYS A 2 41.55 -28.93 -62.96
C LYS A 2 41.49 -27.39 -62.84
N LEU A 3 40.96 -26.80 -61.78
CA LEU A 3 39.66 -26.87 -61.07
C LEU A 3 39.58 -25.50 -60.34
N ARG A 4 38.45 -24.80 -60.42
CA ARG A 4 38.22 -23.47 -59.82
C ARG A 4 38.15 -23.59 -58.30
N LEU A 5 38.80 -22.69 -57.55
CA LEU A 5 38.50 -22.45 -56.14
C LEU A 5 38.27 -20.95 -55.93
N THR A 6 37.00 -20.55 -55.97
CA THR A 6 36.52 -19.25 -55.49
C THR A 6 36.36 -19.32 -53.98
N LEU A 7 37.18 -18.60 -53.21
CA LEU A 7 36.93 -18.38 -51.78
C LEU A 7 35.75 -17.42 -51.63
N ALA A 8 34.60 -17.93 -51.18
CA ALA A 8 33.52 -17.11 -50.65
C ALA A 8 33.67 -17.05 -49.12
N ALA A 9 34.13 -15.91 -48.60
CA ALA A 9 34.11 -15.64 -47.17
C ALA A 9 32.68 -15.24 -46.77
N ALA A 10 31.91 -16.17 -46.21
CA ALA A 10 30.60 -15.89 -45.65
C ALA A 10 30.77 -15.26 -44.25
N ALA A 11 30.66 -13.93 -44.17
CA ALA A 11 30.54 -13.23 -42.90
C ALA A 11 29.15 -13.50 -42.30
N VAL A 12 29.06 -14.38 -41.31
CA VAL A 12 27.84 -14.57 -40.52
C VAL A 12 27.73 -13.39 -39.56
N LEU A 13 26.94 -12.39 -39.95
CA LEU A 13 26.46 -11.35 -39.05
C LEU A 13 25.43 -11.97 -38.10
N VAL A 14 25.85 -12.24 -36.86
CA VAL A 14 24.91 -12.55 -35.78
C VAL A 14 24.16 -11.26 -35.44
N PHE A 15 23.02 -11.06 -36.08
CA PHE A 15 22.06 -10.03 -35.67
C PHE A 15 21.53 -10.44 -34.29
N GLY A 16 22.05 -9.82 -33.23
CA GLY A 16 21.45 -9.90 -31.91
C GLY A 16 20.03 -9.37 -31.98
N THR A 17 19.04 -10.24 -31.84
CA THR A 17 17.64 -9.81 -31.68
C THR A 17 17.58 -8.87 -30.48
N PRO A 18 17.02 -7.65 -30.61
CA PRO A 18 16.82 -6.81 -29.44
C PRO A 18 15.94 -7.58 -28.46
N ALA A 19 16.45 -7.81 -27.25
CA ALA A 19 15.65 -8.34 -26.17
C ALA A 19 14.51 -7.34 -25.94
N ALA A 20 13.29 -7.72 -26.31
CA ALA A 20 12.11 -6.94 -25.95
C ALA A 20 12.13 -6.80 -24.42
N ALA A 21 12.04 -5.57 -23.91
CA ALA A 21 11.81 -5.34 -22.49
C ALA A 21 10.55 -6.12 -22.10
N GLN A 22 10.70 -7.17 -21.28
CA GLN A 22 9.56 -7.90 -20.78
C GLN A 22 8.84 -6.98 -19.80
N ASP A 23 7.68 -6.47 -20.21
CA ASP A 23 6.77 -5.77 -19.30
C ASP A 23 6.30 -6.76 -18.24
N THR A 24 7.01 -6.83 -17.12
CA THR A 24 6.55 -7.62 -15.98
C THR A 24 5.24 -7.00 -15.50
N PRO A 25 4.16 -7.78 -15.39
CA PRO A 25 2.88 -7.29 -14.90
C PRO A 25 3.03 -6.64 -13.52
N ALA A 26 2.31 -5.55 -13.30
CA ALA A 26 2.15 -4.99 -11.98
C ALA A 26 1.48 -6.03 -11.05
N ALA A 27 1.81 -5.98 -9.75
CA ALA A 27 1.13 -6.80 -8.76
C ALA A 27 -0.38 -6.56 -8.81
N ALA A 28 -1.18 -7.62 -8.66
CA ALA A 28 -2.63 -7.51 -8.64
C ALA A 28 -3.10 -6.60 -7.49
N ALA A 29 -4.17 -5.84 -7.75
CA ALA A 29 -4.82 -5.04 -6.72
C ALA A 29 -5.49 -5.96 -5.68
N PRO A 30 -5.62 -5.51 -4.41
CA PRO A 30 -6.41 -6.23 -3.41
C PRO A 30 -7.87 -6.37 -3.85
N ASP A 31 -8.49 -7.50 -3.51
CA ASP A 31 -9.92 -7.69 -3.69
C ASP A 31 -10.70 -7.04 -2.53
N TYR A 32 -11.22 -5.84 -2.77
CA TYR A 32 -11.98 -5.09 -1.76
C TYR A 32 -13.41 -5.62 -1.52
N ALA A 33 -13.86 -6.66 -2.25
CA ALA A 33 -15.04 -7.41 -1.87
C ALA A 33 -14.77 -8.34 -0.65
N SER A 34 -13.50 -8.64 -0.36
CA SER A 34 -13.10 -9.40 0.82
C SER A 34 -12.93 -8.48 2.03
N ASP A 35 -13.55 -8.84 3.15
CA ASP A 35 -13.39 -8.17 4.45
C ASP A 35 -11.91 -8.08 4.88
N SER A 36 -11.07 -9.05 4.48
CA SER A 36 -9.64 -9.05 4.82
C SER A 36 -8.85 -7.94 4.15
N ALA A 37 -9.37 -7.31 3.09
CA ALA A 37 -8.74 -6.18 2.42
C ALA A 37 -8.97 -4.84 3.14
N TRP A 38 -9.60 -4.84 4.30
CA TRP A 38 -9.96 -3.64 5.06
C TRP A 38 -9.27 -3.59 6.42
N LEU A 39 -8.58 -2.47 6.66
CA LEU A 39 -7.98 -2.11 7.94
C LEU A 39 -9.05 -1.64 8.92
N CYS A 40 -10.04 -0.90 8.41
CA CYS A 40 -11.25 -0.53 9.12
C CYS A 40 -12.47 -0.87 8.26
N LEU A 41 -13.41 -1.63 8.84
CA LEU A 41 -14.67 -1.97 8.21
C LEU A 41 -15.80 -1.93 9.26
N PRO A 42 -16.96 -1.29 8.97
CA PRO A 42 -17.99 -1.10 9.98
C PRO A 42 -18.53 -2.42 10.53
N GLY A 43 -18.79 -2.45 11.85
CA GLY A 43 -19.30 -3.63 12.55
C GLY A 43 -18.22 -4.61 13.03
N ARG A 44 -16.94 -4.36 12.75
CA ARG A 44 -15.82 -5.15 13.25
C ARG A 44 -15.14 -4.50 14.46
N VAL A 45 -14.39 -5.31 15.21
CA VAL A 45 -13.51 -4.85 16.31
C VAL A 45 -12.06 -4.78 15.81
N ASP A 46 -11.81 -3.86 14.88
CA ASP A 46 -10.54 -3.64 14.20
C ASP A 46 -9.85 -2.34 14.66
N ALA A 47 -9.01 -1.72 13.83
CA ALA A 47 -8.30 -0.48 14.17
C ALA A 47 -9.26 0.68 14.49
N CYS A 48 -10.43 0.74 13.85
CA CYS A 48 -11.40 1.83 14.06
C CYS A 48 -12.63 1.40 14.90
N GLY A 49 -12.86 0.09 15.07
CA GLY A 49 -13.97 -0.43 15.85
C GLY A 49 -13.71 -0.55 17.35
N ARG A 50 -12.45 -0.46 17.78
CA ARG A 50 -12.09 -0.46 19.21
C ARG A 50 -12.44 0.89 19.84
N PRO A 51 -12.91 0.91 21.09
CA PRO A 51 -13.15 2.18 21.74
C PRO A 51 -11.84 2.95 22.00
N LEU A 52 -11.89 4.27 21.81
CA LEU A 52 -10.76 5.16 22.08
C LEU A 52 -11.03 6.03 23.30
N PRO A 53 -10.18 5.98 24.35
CA PRO A 53 -10.26 6.94 25.44
C PRO A 53 -9.90 8.33 24.91
N THR A 54 -10.69 9.33 25.32
CA THR A 54 -10.50 10.73 24.94
C THR A 54 -10.66 11.64 26.14
N VAL A 55 -10.09 12.83 26.04
CA VAL A 55 -10.25 13.90 27.03
C VAL A 55 -10.98 15.05 26.34
N ALA A 56 -12.05 15.54 26.94
CA ALA A 56 -12.74 16.71 26.43
C ALA A 56 -11.81 17.93 26.52
N LEU A 57 -11.83 18.78 25.49
CA LEU A 57 -11.12 20.07 25.52
C LEU A 57 -12.16 21.20 25.55
N SER A 58 -12.03 22.10 26.52
CA SER A 58 -12.91 23.24 26.73
C SER A 58 -12.11 24.54 26.80
N THR A 59 -12.81 25.68 26.88
CA THR A 59 -12.18 27.00 27.05
C THR A 59 -11.42 27.13 28.37
N THR A 60 -11.70 26.29 29.36
CA THR A 60 -11.02 26.27 30.66
C THR A 60 -9.93 25.19 30.75
N GLY A 61 -9.62 24.50 29.65
CA GLY A 61 -8.61 23.44 29.58
C GLY A 61 -9.20 22.03 29.41
N TYR A 62 -8.41 21.02 29.79
CA TYR A 62 -8.81 19.60 29.75
C TYR A 62 -9.97 19.34 30.71
N GLY A 63 -10.99 18.65 30.21
CA GLY A 63 -12.23 18.31 30.91
C GLY A 63 -12.36 16.81 31.20
N SER A 64 -13.59 16.30 31.13
CA SER A 64 -13.92 14.92 31.46
C SER A 64 -13.25 13.90 30.54
N LEU A 65 -12.94 12.73 31.11
CA LEU A 65 -12.63 11.52 30.34
C LEU A 65 -13.90 11.03 29.64
N GLY A 66 -13.76 10.66 28.38
CA GLY A 66 -14.81 10.06 27.56
C GLY A 66 -14.25 8.96 26.68
N GLU A 67 -15.12 8.34 25.89
CA GLU A 67 -14.76 7.23 25.03
C GLU A 67 -15.47 7.40 23.69
N VAL A 68 -14.72 7.29 22.60
CA VAL A 68 -15.29 7.25 21.24
C VAL A 68 -15.70 5.81 20.97
N LYS A 69 -16.97 5.62 20.61
CA LYS A 69 -17.53 4.33 20.18
C LYS A 69 -18.20 4.50 18.81
N PRO A 70 -18.10 3.50 17.92
CA PRO A 70 -18.84 3.52 16.66
C PRO A 70 -20.35 3.69 16.90
N ASP A 71 -20.98 4.61 16.18
CA ASP A 71 -22.44 4.76 16.14
C ASP A 71 -23.02 3.77 15.12
N PRO A 72 -23.76 2.72 15.54
CA PRO A 72 -24.37 1.78 14.61
C PRO A 72 -25.48 2.41 13.75
N ALA A 73 -26.00 3.58 14.14
CA ALA A 73 -27.04 4.28 13.39
C ALA A 73 -26.48 5.29 12.36
N ALA A 74 -25.16 5.48 12.31
CA ALA A 74 -24.50 6.44 11.43
C ALA A 74 -24.95 6.30 9.97
N LYS A 75 -25.28 7.43 9.33
CA LYS A 75 -25.84 7.49 7.96
C LYS A 75 -24.82 7.86 6.90
N VAL A 76 -23.63 8.30 7.30
CA VAL A 76 -22.56 8.75 6.42
C VAL A 76 -21.46 7.70 6.39
N ASP A 77 -20.86 7.50 5.23
CA ASP A 77 -19.67 6.66 5.05
C ASP A 77 -18.43 7.53 4.97
N CYS A 78 -17.47 7.30 5.88
CA CYS A 78 -16.17 7.95 5.86
C CYS A 78 -15.13 6.99 5.29
N PHE A 79 -14.67 7.31 4.09
CA PHE A 79 -13.54 6.63 3.47
C PHE A 79 -12.24 7.37 3.78
N TYR A 80 -11.23 6.65 4.27
CA TYR A 80 -9.96 7.22 4.70
C TYR A 80 -8.78 6.58 3.97
N VAL A 81 -8.01 7.42 3.29
CA VAL A 81 -6.70 7.09 2.74
C VAL A 81 -5.66 7.62 3.71
N TYR A 82 -4.90 6.73 4.34
CA TYR A 82 -3.95 7.09 5.39
C TYR A 82 -2.60 7.56 4.81
N PRO A 83 -1.83 8.38 5.55
CA PRO A 83 -0.52 8.81 5.09
C PRO A 83 0.45 7.63 5.00
N THR A 84 1.58 7.83 4.32
CA THR A 84 2.68 6.87 4.37
C THR A 84 3.20 6.74 5.80
N VAL A 85 2.99 5.56 6.38
CA VAL A 85 3.50 5.22 7.72
C VAL A 85 4.26 3.90 7.73
N SER A 86 4.04 3.03 6.72
CA SER A 86 4.64 1.69 6.67
C SER A 86 6.15 1.69 6.87
N ARG A 87 6.57 0.78 7.74
CA ARG A 87 7.97 0.48 8.04
C ARG A 87 8.47 -0.79 7.35
N ASP A 88 7.69 -1.33 6.41
CA ASP A 88 8.07 -2.52 5.66
C ASP A 88 9.42 -2.32 4.96
N PRO A 89 10.24 -3.39 4.84
CA PRO A 89 11.55 -3.30 4.21
C PRO A 89 11.48 -3.08 2.70
N GLY A 90 10.35 -3.42 2.08
CA GLY A 90 10.11 -3.25 0.65
C GLY A 90 10.05 -1.79 0.20
N LEU A 91 10.01 -1.56 -1.12
CA LEU A 91 9.78 -0.22 -1.66
C LEU A 91 8.34 0.25 -1.47
N ASN A 92 7.41 -0.70 -1.54
CA ASN A 92 6.02 -0.52 -1.13
C ASN A 92 5.70 -1.50 0.00
N SER A 93 4.70 -1.15 0.80
CA SER A 93 4.17 -2.03 1.84
C SER A 93 3.57 -3.30 1.24
N ASP A 94 3.50 -4.34 2.06
CA ASP A 94 2.69 -5.50 1.76
C ASP A 94 1.19 -5.23 2.04
N LEU A 95 0.38 -6.29 2.09
CA LEU A 95 -1.06 -6.19 2.40
C LEU A 95 -1.38 -6.67 3.84
N THR A 96 -0.38 -6.71 4.70
CA THR A 96 -0.46 -7.06 6.11
C THR A 96 -0.15 -5.81 6.93
N PRO A 97 -1.15 -5.06 7.39
CA PRO A 97 -0.91 -3.79 8.07
C PRO A 97 -0.15 -3.97 9.39
N GLY A 98 0.93 -3.22 9.55
CA GLY A 98 1.71 -3.14 10.78
C GLY A 98 1.00 -2.34 11.88
N LEU A 99 1.69 -2.17 13.00
CA LEU A 99 1.15 -1.40 14.13
C LEU A 99 1.00 0.08 13.77
N GLU A 100 1.90 0.59 12.93
CA GLU A 100 1.92 1.96 12.47
C GLU A 100 0.69 2.33 11.63
N GLU A 101 0.24 1.46 10.71
CA GLU A 101 -1.02 1.66 9.99
C GLU A 101 -2.22 1.57 10.93
N GLN A 102 -2.24 0.56 11.81
CA GLN A 102 -3.34 0.35 12.76
C GLN A 102 -3.53 1.55 13.68
N VAL A 103 -2.45 2.03 14.33
CA VAL A 103 -2.51 3.17 15.23
C VAL A 103 -2.86 4.43 14.47
N THR A 104 -2.32 4.63 13.27
CA THR A 104 -2.64 5.80 12.42
C THR A 104 -4.12 5.84 12.06
N ALA A 105 -4.70 4.72 11.63
CA ALA A 105 -6.13 4.63 11.35
C ALA A 105 -6.97 4.81 12.62
N GLN A 106 -6.56 4.20 13.73
CA GLN A 106 -7.23 4.34 15.02
C GLN A 106 -7.32 5.81 15.45
N VAL A 107 -6.19 6.52 15.50
CA VAL A 107 -6.14 7.89 16.04
C VAL A 107 -6.70 8.94 15.08
N GLN A 108 -6.57 8.74 13.76
CA GLN A 108 -7.00 9.73 12.77
C GLN A 108 -8.44 9.50 12.28
N LEU A 109 -8.85 8.25 12.05
CA LEU A 109 -10.19 7.91 11.57
C LEU A 109 -11.13 7.45 12.69
N GLY A 110 -10.64 6.66 13.65
CA GLY A 110 -11.46 6.08 14.71
C GLY A 110 -12.27 7.12 15.50
N ARG A 111 -11.76 8.35 15.65
CA ARG A 111 -12.47 9.46 16.29
C ARG A 111 -13.78 9.85 15.59
N PHE A 112 -13.88 9.63 14.29
CA PHE A 112 -15.07 9.94 13.49
C PHE A 112 -16.12 8.82 13.50
N ALA A 113 -15.85 7.69 14.15
CA ALA A 113 -16.78 6.57 14.20
C ALA A 113 -18.12 6.90 14.88
N THR A 114 -18.20 7.99 15.66
CA THR A 114 -19.44 8.50 16.24
C THR A 114 -20.31 9.28 15.24
N ALA A 115 -19.76 9.67 14.09
CA ALA A 115 -20.45 10.48 13.09
C ALA A 115 -20.67 9.72 11.77
N CYS A 116 -19.81 8.75 11.45
CA CYS A 116 -19.85 7.99 10.21
C CYS A 116 -19.38 6.55 10.37
N ARG A 117 -19.83 5.69 9.47
CA ARG A 117 -19.32 4.32 9.28
C ARG A 117 -17.92 4.43 8.67
N THR A 118 -16.92 3.86 9.32
CA THR A 118 -15.50 4.02 8.96
C THR A 118 -15.02 2.94 8.00
N PHE A 119 -14.44 3.35 6.89
CA PHE A 119 -13.87 2.48 5.86
C PHE A 119 -12.42 2.89 5.59
N ALA A 120 -11.47 2.00 5.88
CA ALA A 120 -10.06 2.19 5.54
C ALA A 120 -9.56 0.94 4.79
N PRO A 121 -9.30 1.01 3.48
CA PRO A 121 -8.78 -0.12 2.72
C PRO A 121 -7.31 -0.36 3.08
N ILE A 122 -6.86 -1.61 3.04
CA ILE A 122 -5.42 -1.93 3.00
C ILE A 122 -4.94 -1.75 1.56
N TYR A 123 -3.82 -1.05 1.38
CA TYR A 123 -3.19 -0.87 0.07
C TYR A 123 -1.67 -0.81 0.19
N ARG A 124 -1.01 -0.92 -0.96
CA ARG A 124 0.44 -0.80 -1.07
C ARG A 124 0.83 0.66 -1.15
N GLN A 125 1.31 1.21 -0.04
CA GLN A 125 1.88 2.56 0.03
C GLN A 125 3.39 2.49 -0.20
N VAL A 126 4.02 3.57 -0.68
CA VAL A 126 5.49 3.70 -0.62
C VAL A 126 5.91 3.63 0.85
N THR A 127 6.98 2.90 1.19
CA THR A 127 7.42 2.77 2.60
C THR A 127 8.23 3.98 3.05
N LEU A 128 8.28 4.23 4.36
CA LEU A 128 9.10 5.30 4.93
C LEU A 128 10.59 5.17 4.55
N GLY A 129 11.09 3.94 4.40
CA GLY A 129 12.46 3.68 3.95
C GLY A 129 12.68 3.96 2.47
N ALA A 130 11.65 3.88 1.62
CA ALA A 130 11.74 4.13 0.18
C ALA A 130 11.74 5.62 -0.18
N ILE A 131 11.05 6.46 0.60
CA ILE A 131 10.96 7.91 0.36
C ILE A 131 12.33 8.60 0.24
N PRO A 132 13.26 8.49 1.21
CA PRO A 132 14.56 9.17 1.10
C PRO A 132 15.43 8.64 -0.05
N ARG A 133 15.32 7.34 -0.37
CA ARG A 133 15.98 6.72 -1.53
C ARG A 133 15.49 7.33 -2.84
N ALA A 134 14.17 7.54 -2.96
CA ALA A 134 13.58 8.22 -4.09
C ALA A 134 14.13 9.65 -4.26
N PHE A 135 14.22 10.40 -3.16
CA PHE A 135 14.78 11.75 -3.18
C PHE A 135 16.29 11.78 -3.48
N ALA A 136 17.03 10.72 -3.14
CA ALA A 136 18.43 10.56 -3.51
C ALA A 136 18.64 10.19 -4.98
N GLY A 137 17.56 10.03 -5.77
CA GLY A 137 17.61 9.68 -7.18
C GLY A 137 17.74 8.17 -7.45
N GLU A 138 17.52 7.32 -6.45
CA GLU A 138 17.47 5.87 -6.67
C GLU A 138 16.22 5.47 -7.45
N ASN A 139 16.34 4.43 -8.28
CA ASN A 139 15.21 3.86 -9.01
C ASN A 139 14.30 3.03 -8.07
N VAL A 140 13.42 3.72 -7.35
CA VAL A 140 12.43 3.12 -6.43
C VAL A 140 11.16 2.63 -7.15
N GLN A 141 11.32 1.90 -8.26
CA GLN A 141 10.16 1.32 -8.93
C GLN A 141 9.51 0.25 -8.04
N PRO A 142 8.16 0.21 -7.92
CA PRO A 142 7.46 -0.86 -7.23
C PRO A 142 7.97 -2.23 -7.65
N ALA A 143 8.05 -3.18 -6.70
CA ALA A 143 8.36 -4.57 -7.02
C ALA A 143 7.37 -5.06 -8.09
N ARG A 144 7.87 -5.16 -9.33
CA ARG A 144 7.22 -5.89 -10.42
C ARG A 144 7.07 -7.34 -9.98
N ALA A 145 5.91 -7.95 -10.26
CA ALA A 145 5.60 -9.28 -9.75
C ALA A 145 6.73 -10.28 -10.04
N GLY A 146 7.50 -10.64 -9.01
CA GLY A 146 8.47 -11.73 -9.05
C GLY A 146 7.78 -13.07 -8.82
N PRO A 147 8.38 -14.20 -9.24
CA PRO A 147 7.79 -15.50 -9.03
C PRO A 147 7.61 -15.76 -7.53
N SER A 148 6.38 -16.05 -7.13
CA SER A 148 6.02 -16.53 -5.80
C SER A 148 6.87 -17.77 -5.47
N SER A 149 7.72 -17.67 -4.45
CA SER A 149 8.40 -18.82 -3.83
C SER A 149 7.53 -19.35 -2.69
#